data_AF-A0A225DY44-F1
#
_entry.id   AF-A0A225DY44-F1
#
_cell.length_a   1.000
_cell.length_b   1.000
_cell.length_c   1.000
_cell.angle_alpha   90.00
_cell.angle_beta   90.00
_cell.angle_gamma   90.00
#
_symmetry.space_group_name_H-M   'P 1'
#
loop_
_entity.id
_entity.type
_entity.pdbx_description
1 polymer ?
#
loop_
_entity_poly.entity_id
_entity_poly.type
_entity_poly.pdbx_seq_one_letter_code
_entity_poly.pdbx_strand_id
1 'polypeptide(L)'
;MNQLVVLEQLKPLEIFTPEGTDDILGRLRKEAKSHVLDISTSEGRDQIRSLAYKIAKSKTYLDEMGKELVAEQKEKIKLVDAERKRIRDTLDDLKDEIRAPLTEWESREAERVTAHESALLVFNAATVFNGSNPLSVEVKARIDGLEALYARDWQEFAKRAQLARDAAHKQLSDVLAASQKYESEQAELERLRREDAERKQRERDEQIKSEAAAKAKASAEAEAKAAAEAEAVRVKRVAEAEAARDKEELEKAEQERQRLQREKEAAEKEIAEAEARVRQKRTGSLL
;
A
#
# COMPACT_ATOMS: atom_id res chain seq x y z
N MET A 1 -78.93 -12.55 -81.60
CA MET A 1 -77.49 -12.32 -81.84
C MET A 1 -76.89 -11.65 -80.61
N ASN A 2 -76.10 -12.42 -79.87
CA ASN A 2 -75.36 -11.99 -78.69
C ASN A 2 -74.04 -11.38 -79.14
N GLN A 3 -73.85 -10.08 -79.02
CA GLN A 3 -72.50 -9.52 -78.96
C GLN A 3 -72.53 -8.17 -78.23
N LEU A 4 -72.07 -8.21 -76.98
CA LEU A 4 -71.24 -7.18 -76.39
C LEU A 4 -70.11 -7.98 -75.73
N VAL A 5 -68.97 -7.95 -76.42
CA VAL A 5 -67.69 -8.63 -76.12
C VAL A 5 -67.75 -10.16 -76.17
N VAL A 6 -67.00 -10.75 -77.10
CA VAL A 6 -66.57 -12.15 -77.00
C VAL A 6 -65.62 -12.23 -75.81
N LEU A 7 -66.13 -12.72 -74.69
CA LEU A 7 -65.48 -12.72 -73.37
C LEU A 7 -64.34 -13.74 -73.24
N GLU A 8 -64.03 -14.52 -74.26
CA GLU A 8 -63.30 -15.78 -74.08
C GLU A 8 -61.77 -15.69 -74.17
N GLN A 9 -61.16 -14.58 -74.58
CA GLN A 9 -59.68 -14.47 -74.67
C GLN A 9 -59.12 -13.07 -74.35
N LEU A 10 -59.64 -12.43 -73.31
CA LEU A 10 -59.08 -11.18 -72.82
C LEU A 10 -57.93 -11.47 -71.85
N LYS A 11 -56.70 -11.09 -72.22
CA LYS A 11 -55.52 -11.20 -71.35
C LYS A 11 -55.41 -9.92 -70.50
N PRO A 12 -55.55 -9.99 -69.17
CA PRO A 12 -55.59 -8.79 -68.32
C PRO A 12 -54.41 -7.84 -68.52
N LEU A 13 -53.19 -8.38 -68.64
CA LEU A 13 -51.96 -7.60 -68.83
C LEU A 13 -51.90 -6.83 -70.16
N GLU A 14 -52.57 -7.32 -71.21
CA GLU A 14 -52.62 -6.63 -72.51
C GLU A 14 -53.67 -5.51 -72.49
N ILE A 15 -54.68 -5.62 -71.63
CA ILE A 15 -55.82 -4.71 -71.52
C ILE A 15 -55.49 -3.51 -70.64
N PHE A 16 -54.85 -3.75 -69.49
CA PHE A 16 -54.47 -2.70 -68.56
C PHE A 16 -53.17 -1.99 -68.99
N THR A 17 -53.16 -1.56 -70.24
CA THR A 17 -52.19 -0.65 -70.87
C THR A 17 -52.96 0.54 -71.45
N PRO A 18 -52.31 1.72 -71.64
CA PRO A 18 -52.97 2.86 -72.27
C PRO A 18 -53.64 2.49 -73.61
N GLU A 19 -52.92 1.78 -74.49
CA GLU A 19 -53.39 1.39 -75.81
C GLU A 19 -54.47 0.30 -75.75
N GLY A 20 -54.30 -0.69 -74.88
CA GLY A 20 -55.25 -1.80 -74.72
C GLY A 20 -56.58 -1.35 -74.11
N THR A 21 -56.53 -0.41 -73.16
CA THR A 21 -57.73 0.18 -72.56
C THR A 21 -58.50 1.00 -73.59
N ASP A 22 -57.79 1.84 -74.36
CA ASP A 22 -58.39 2.66 -75.41
C ASP A 22 -59.03 1.82 -76.52
N ASP A 23 -58.38 0.73 -76.95
CA ASP A 23 -58.93 -0.20 -77.95
C ASP A 23 -60.23 -0.88 -77.47
N ILE A 24 -60.25 -1.40 -76.23
CA ILE A 24 -61.45 -2.04 -75.67
C ILE A 24 -62.59 -1.04 -75.50
N LEU A 25 -62.32 0.15 -74.94
CA LEU A 25 -63.34 1.19 -74.80
C LEU A 25 -63.83 1.68 -76.16
N GLY A 26 -62.93 1.77 -77.15
CA GLY A 26 -63.26 2.10 -78.54
C GLY A 26 -64.19 1.08 -79.18
N ARG A 27 -63.91 -0.21 -79.04
CA ARG A 27 -64.75 -1.32 -79.53
C ARG A 27 -66.12 -1.32 -78.85
N LEU A 28 -66.17 -1.19 -77.53
CA LEU A 28 -67.42 -1.10 -76.76
C LEU A 28 -68.28 0.09 -77.20
N ARG A 29 -67.65 1.25 -77.43
CA ARG A 29 -68.34 2.46 -77.92
C ARG A 29 -68.86 2.29 -79.34
N LYS A 30 -68.08 1.66 -80.23
CA LYS A 30 -68.49 1.40 -81.62
C LYS A 30 -69.69 0.46 -81.68
N GLU A 31 -69.65 -0.62 -80.90
CA GLU A 31 -70.74 -1.60 -80.79
C GLU A 31 -72.00 -0.98 -80.16
N ALA A 32 -71.85 -0.18 -79.10
CA ALA A 32 -72.99 0.50 -78.49
C ALA A 32 -73.70 1.46 -79.46
N LYS A 33 -72.95 2.08 -80.39
CA LYS A 33 -73.47 3.05 -81.36
C LYS A 33 -73.98 2.44 -82.67
N SER A 34 -73.73 1.15 -82.94
CA SER A 34 -74.20 0.50 -84.17
C SER A 34 -75.67 0.05 -84.11
N HIS A 35 -76.29 0.08 -82.93
CA HIS A 35 -77.72 -0.21 -82.78
C HIS A 35 -78.59 1.02 -83.10
N VAL A 36 -79.53 0.87 -84.04
CA VAL A 36 -80.59 1.86 -84.28
C VAL A 36 -81.69 1.64 -83.24
N LEU A 37 -81.81 2.58 -82.30
CA LEU A 37 -82.69 2.45 -81.14
C LEU A 37 -83.81 3.50 -81.22
N ASP A 38 -85.06 3.04 -81.32
CA ASP A 38 -86.24 3.91 -81.37
C ASP A 38 -86.90 4.06 -79.99
N ILE A 39 -86.69 5.21 -79.35
CA ILE A 39 -87.24 5.51 -78.02
C ILE A 39 -88.78 5.61 -78.01
N SER A 40 -89.41 5.86 -79.16
CA SER A 40 -90.86 6.07 -79.26
C SER A 40 -91.66 4.77 -79.06
N THR A 41 -91.05 3.61 -79.34
CA THR A 41 -91.68 2.28 -79.21
C THR A 41 -91.34 1.60 -77.88
N SER A 42 -92.19 0.67 -77.44
CA SER A 42 -91.90 -0.12 -76.23
C SER A 42 -90.70 -1.03 -76.45
N GLU A 43 -90.62 -1.66 -77.61
CA GLU A 43 -89.53 -2.56 -77.99
C GLU A 43 -88.19 -1.83 -78.02
N GLY A 44 -88.12 -0.61 -78.58
CA GLY A 44 -86.87 0.15 -78.62
C GLY A 44 -86.42 0.65 -77.25
N ARG A 45 -87.33 1.00 -76.33
CA ARG A 45 -87.01 1.27 -74.92
C ARG A 45 -86.42 0.05 -74.21
N ASP A 46 -86.95 -1.14 -74.48
CA ASP A 46 -86.44 -2.39 -73.91
C ASP A 46 -85.06 -2.76 -74.48
N GLN A 47 -84.81 -2.50 -75.77
CA GLN A 47 -83.50 -2.65 -76.40
C GLN A 47 -82.46 -1.71 -75.78
N ILE A 48 -82.81 -0.44 -75.52
CA ILE A 48 -81.94 0.52 -74.82
C ILE A 48 -81.59 0.01 -73.42
N ARG A 49 -82.58 -0.46 -72.64
CA ARG A 49 -82.34 -1.02 -71.29
C ARG A 49 -81.39 -2.22 -71.34
N SER A 50 -81.60 -3.12 -72.31
CA SER A 50 -80.76 -4.30 -72.51
C SER A 50 -79.31 -3.92 -72.87
N LEU A 51 -79.13 -2.94 -73.77
CA LEU A 51 -77.79 -2.47 -74.16
C LEU A 51 -77.07 -1.80 -72.99
N ALA A 52 -77.75 -0.93 -72.25
CA ALA A 52 -77.19 -0.28 -71.06
C ALA A 52 -76.79 -1.31 -69.98
N TYR A 53 -77.61 -2.34 -69.75
CA TYR A 53 -77.29 -3.42 -68.83
C TYR A 53 -76.04 -4.21 -69.25
N LYS A 54 -75.89 -4.51 -70.55
CA LYS A 54 -74.69 -5.18 -71.07
C LYS A 54 -73.42 -4.33 -70.93
N ILE A 55 -73.51 -3.01 -71.13
CA ILE A 55 -72.39 -2.08 -70.88
C ILE A 55 -72.03 -2.08 -69.39
N ALA A 56 -73.02 -2.02 -68.49
CA ALA A 56 -72.80 -2.09 -67.05
C ALA A 56 -72.10 -3.41 -66.65
N LYS A 57 -72.54 -4.54 -67.23
CA LYS A 57 -71.90 -5.85 -67.02
C LYS A 57 -70.44 -5.87 -67.52
N SER A 58 -70.18 -5.26 -68.68
CA SER A 58 -68.82 -5.16 -69.24
C SER A 58 -67.90 -4.31 -68.35
N LYS A 59 -68.41 -3.21 -67.78
CA LYS A 59 -67.68 -2.39 -66.79
C LYS A 59 -67.31 -3.22 -65.55
N THR A 60 -68.29 -3.90 -64.95
CA THR A 60 -68.05 -4.71 -63.75
C THR A 60 -67.02 -5.79 -64.02
N TYR A 61 -67.12 -6.47 -65.17
CA TYR A 61 -66.15 -7.49 -65.58
C TYR A 61 -64.72 -6.95 -65.72
N LEU A 62 -64.54 -5.79 -66.37
CA LEU A 62 -63.22 -5.16 -66.49
C LEU A 62 -62.66 -4.72 -65.12
N ASP A 63 -63.49 -4.21 -64.21
CA ASP A 63 -63.06 -3.86 -62.85
C ASP A 63 -62.65 -5.09 -62.03
N GLU A 64 -63.44 -6.16 -62.07
CA GLU A 64 -63.14 -7.45 -61.43
C GLU A 64 -61.83 -8.04 -61.96
N MET A 65 -61.64 -8.05 -63.28
CA MET A 65 -60.42 -8.53 -63.93
C MET A 65 -59.17 -7.76 -63.48
N GLY A 66 -59.27 -6.43 -63.28
CA GLY A 66 -58.17 -5.61 -62.77
C GLY A 66 -57.86 -5.88 -61.30
N LYS A 67 -58.91 -6.07 -60.49
CA LYS A 67 -58.77 -6.46 -59.07
C LYS A 67 -58.10 -7.82 -58.92
N GLU A 68 -58.52 -8.81 -59.72
CA GLU A 68 -57.93 -10.15 -59.73
C GLU A 68 -56.46 -10.11 -60.14
N LEU A 69 -56.11 -9.36 -61.19
CA LEU A 69 -54.72 -9.20 -61.63
C LEU A 69 -53.84 -8.60 -60.52
N VAL A 70 -54.31 -7.52 -59.87
CA VAL A 70 -53.55 -6.88 -58.78
C VAL A 70 -53.45 -7.81 -57.57
N ALA A 71 -54.50 -8.56 -57.24
CA ALA A 71 -54.47 -9.54 -56.16
C ALA A 71 -53.43 -10.64 -56.43
N GLU A 72 -53.44 -11.23 -57.64
CA GLU A 72 -52.48 -12.25 -58.04
C GLU A 72 -51.03 -11.72 -58.02
N GLN A 73 -50.81 -10.50 -58.53
CA GLN A 73 -49.48 -9.87 -58.50
C GLN A 73 -49.01 -9.60 -57.07
N LYS A 74 -49.88 -9.11 -56.18
CA LYS A 74 -49.53 -8.87 -54.77
C LYS A 74 -49.16 -10.16 -54.05
N GLU A 75 -49.87 -11.26 -54.29
CA GLU A 75 -49.53 -12.56 -53.72
C GLU A 75 -48.18 -13.07 -54.24
N LYS A 76 -47.90 -12.92 -55.54
CA LYS A 76 -46.57 -13.25 -56.11
C LYS A 76 -45.46 -12.41 -55.49
N ILE A 77 -45.65 -11.09 -55.36
CA ILE A 77 -44.67 -10.18 -54.74
C ILE A 77 -44.42 -10.58 -53.28
N LYS A 78 -45.49 -10.81 -52.51
CA LYS A 78 -45.42 -11.22 -51.11
C LYS A 78 -44.65 -12.54 -50.94
N LEU A 79 -44.87 -13.50 -51.83
CA LEU A 79 -44.12 -14.76 -51.84
C LEU A 79 -42.64 -14.52 -52.12
N VAL A 80 -42.31 -13.72 -53.13
CA VAL A 80 -40.92 -13.38 -53.46
C VAL A 80 -40.23 -12.69 -52.28
N ASP A 81 -40.86 -11.73 -51.63
CA ASP A 81 -40.26 -11.03 -50.49
C ASP A 81 -40.08 -11.93 -49.27
N ALA A 82 -41.04 -12.83 -49.01
CA ALA A 82 -40.93 -13.82 -47.95
C ALA A 82 -39.74 -14.77 -48.19
N GLU A 83 -39.63 -15.33 -49.40
CA GLU A 83 -38.52 -16.22 -49.74
C GLU A 83 -37.19 -15.49 -49.80
N ARG A 84 -37.13 -14.24 -50.29
CA ARG A 84 -35.91 -13.41 -50.22
C ARG A 84 -35.43 -13.19 -48.79
N LYS A 85 -36.35 -12.97 -47.85
CA LYS A 85 -36.01 -12.87 -46.44
C LYS A 85 -35.48 -14.21 -45.93
N ARG A 86 -36.20 -15.30 -46.15
CA ARG A 86 -35.79 -16.64 -45.74
C ARG A 86 -34.41 -17.01 -46.28
N ILE A 87 -34.14 -16.72 -47.56
CA ILE A 87 -32.83 -16.96 -48.19
C ILE A 87 -31.74 -16.17 -47.47
N ARG A 88 -31.94 -14.87 -47.21
CA ARG A 88 -30.96 -14.06 -46.49
C ARG A 88 -30.67 -14.63 -45.11
N ASP A 89 -31.71 -14.84 -44.31
CA ASP A 89 -31.59 -15.27 -42.93
C ASP A 89 -30.89 -16.67 -42.88
N THR A 90 -31.29 -17.59 -43.76
CA THR A 90 -30.66 -18.93 -43.86
C THR A 90 -29.20 -18.87 -44.28
N LEU A 91 -28.83 -17.99 -45.21
CA LEU A 91 -27.45 -17.84 -45.67
C LEU A 91 -26.57 -17.14 -44.62
N ASP A 92 -27.12 -16.21 -43.85
CA ASP A 92 -26.42 -15.60 -42.72
C ASP A 92 -26.17 -16.63 -41.60
N ASP A 93 -27.18 -17.43 -41.24
CA ASP A 93 -27.03 -18.52 -40.27
C ASP A 93 -25.98 -19.54 -40.72
N LEU A 94 -26.00 -19.97 -41.99
CA LEU A 94 -25.02 -20.92 -42.54
C LEU A 94 -23.60 -20.34 -42.56
N LYS A 95 -23.45 -19.05 -42.88
CA LYS A 95 -22.16 -18.34 -42.83
C LYS A 95 -21.61 -18.34 -41.41
N ASP A 96 -22.45 -18.07 -40.42
CA ASP A 96 -22.04 -18.04 -39.02
C ASP A 96 -21.70 -19.45 -38.50
N GLU A 97 -22.47 -20.47 -38.86
CA GLU A 97 -22.19 -21.88 -38.55
C GLU A 97 -20.84 -22.32 -39.13
N ILE A 98 -20.59 -22.05 -40.42
CA ILE A 98 -19.33 -22.40 -41.09
C ILE A 98 -18.15 -21.63 -40.46
N ARG A 99 -18.37 -20.38 -40.01
CA ARG A 99 -17.32 -19.56 -39.42
C ARG A 99 -17.07 -19.87 -37.93
N ALA A 100 -18.04 -20.44 -37.22
CA ALA A 100 -17.97 -20.65 -35.78
C ALA A 100 -16.71 -21.41 -35.31
N PRO A 101 -16.27 -22.52 -35.95
CA PRO A 101 -15.05 -23.22 -35.53
C PRO A 101 -13.78 -22.38 -35.70
N LEU A 102 -13.72 -21.54 -36.74
CA LEU A 102 -12.59 -20.64 -36.96
C LEU A 102 -12.56 -19.55 -35.88
N THR A 103 -13.72 -18.94 -35.58
CA THR A 103 -13.83 -17.94 -34.51
C THR A 103 -13.42 -18.53 -33.16
N GLU A 104 -13.88 -19.74 -32.82
CA GLU A 104 -13.49 -20.41 -31.57
C GLU A 104 -11.98 -20.65 -31.51
N TRP A 105 -11.38 -21.12 -32.60
CA TRP A 105 -9.94 -21.31 -32.67
C TRP A 105 -9.17 -19.98 -32.55
N GLU A 106 -9.58 -18.93 -33.27
CA GLU A 106 -8.99 -17.59 -33.21
C GLU A 106 -9.04 -17.03 -31.77
N SER A 107 -10.17 -17.18 -31.07
CA SER A 107 -10.31 -16.77 -29.67
C SER A 107 -9.40 -17.55 -28.74
N ARG A 108 -9.40 -18.89 -28.83
CA ARG A 108 -8.54 -19.75 -28.01
C ARG A 108 -7.06 -19.46 -28.25
N GLU A 109 -6.68 -19.19 -29.49
CA GLU A 109 -5.31 -18.88 -29.86
C GLU A 109 -4.88 -17.49 -29.35
N ALA A 110 -5.76 -16.49 -29.45
CA ALA A 110 -5.51 -15.17 -28.88
C ALA A 110 -5.37 -15.22 -27.35
N GLU A 111 -6.22 -15.99 -26.67
CA GLU A 111 -6.13 -16.24 -25.22
C GLU A 111 -4.81 -16.94 -24.87
N ARG A 112 -4.43 -17.97 -25.63
CA ARG A 112 -3.17 -18.72 -25.42
C ARG A 112 -1.96 -17.78 -25.53
N VAL A 113 -1.87 -17.01 -26.61
CA VAL A 113 -0.80 -16.03 -26.83
C VAL A 113 -0.77 -14.98 -25.73
N THR A 114 -1.92 -14.43 -25.35
CA THR A 114 -2.03 -13.43 -24.27
C THR A 114 -1.58 -13.99 -22.92
N ALA A 115 -1.92 -15.26 -22.64
CA ALA A 115 -1.50 -15.92 -21.41
C ALA A 115 0.02 -16.13 -21.36
N HIS A 116 0.67 -16.44 -22.49
CA HIS A 116 2.13 -16.51 -22.57
C HIS A 116 2.78 -15.14 -22.40
N GLU A 117 2.31 -14.11 -23.11
CA GLU A 117 2.87 -12.75 -23.00
C GLU A 117 2.72 -12.21 -21.57
N SER A 118 1.55 -12.41 -20.94
CA SER A 118 1.32 -12.00 -19.55
C SER A 118 2.23 -12.74 -18.58
N ALA A 119 2.44 -14.04 -18.77
CA ALA A 119 3.34 -14.83 -17.93
C ALA A 119 4.81 -14.39 -18.10
N LEU A 120 5.24 -13.98 -19.30
CA LEU A 120 6.59 -13.43 -19.52
C LEU A 120 6.81 -12.13 -18.73
N LEU A 121 5.78 -11.28 -18.62
CA LEU A 121 5.86 -10.03 -17.85
C LEU A 121 6.08 -10.27 -16.36
N VAL A 122 5.65 -11.42 -15.82
CA VAL A 122 5.85 -11.77 -14.41
C VAL A 122 7.34 -11.86 -14.06
N PHE A 123 8.19 -12.36 -14.96
CA PHE A 123 9.64 -12.40 -14.74
C PHE A 123 10.22 -11.00 -14.51
N ASN A 124 9.82 -10.03 -15.32
CA ASN A 124 10.26 -8.65 -15.18
C ASN A 124 9.70 -8.03 -13.89
N ALA A 125 8.41 -8.18 -13.63
CA ALA A 125 7.76 -7.64 -12.43
C ALA A 125 8.39 -8.17 -11.13
N ALA A 126 8.78 -9.44 -11.10
CA ALA A 126 9.42 -10.06 -9.93
C ALA A 126 10.73 -9.36 -9.55
N THR A 127 11.46 -8.81 -10.50
CA THR A 127 12.75 -8.14 -10.26
C THR A 127 12.66 -6.70 -9.74
N VAL A 128 11.47 -6.11 -9.71
CA VAL A 128 11.26 -4.69 -9.35
C VAL A 128 10.87 -4.55 -7.88
N PHE A 129 11.74 -3.99 -7.06
CA PHE A 129 11.50 -3.80 -5.62
C PHE A 129 11.16 -2.35 -5.27
N ASN A 130 10.34 -2.18 -4.23
CA ASN A 130 10.05 -0.86 -3.67
C ASN A 130 11.13 -0.51 -2.63
N GLY A 131 12.10 0.31 -3.01
CA GLY A 131 13.20 0.74 -2.15
C GLY A 131 14.56 0.11 -2.50
N SER A 132 15.62 0.61 -1.88
CA SER A 132 17.00 0.29 -2.27
C SER A 132 17.56 -0.98 -1.64
N ASN A 133 16.99 -1.45 -0.52
CA ASN A 133 17.45 -2.63 0.22
C ASN A 133 16.25 -3.52 0.58
N PRO A 134 15.73 -4.33 -0.37
CA PRO A 134 14.66 -5.27 -0.08
C PRO A 134 15.13 -6.32 0.94
N LEU A 135 14.21 -6.88 1.71
CA LEU A 135 14.53 -7.93 2.69
C LEU A 135 14.82 -9.25 1.97
N SER A 136 15.79 -10.02 2.45
CA SER A 136 16.18 -11.32 1.90
C SER A 136 15.00 -12.29 1.82
N VAL A 137 14.09 -12.25 2.80
CA VAL A 137 12.86 -13.04 2.83
C VAL A 137 11.87 -12.66 1.73
N GLU A 138 11.77 -11.37 1.37
CA GLU A 138 10.91 -10.91 0.28
C GLU A 138 11.48 -11.38 -1.06
N VAL A 139 12.79 -11.20 -1.27
CA VAL A 139 13.47 -11.60 -2.50
C VAL A 139 13.33 -13.12 -2.71
N LYS A 140 13.50 -13.91 -1.64
CA LYS A 140 13.30 -15.36 -1.68
C LYS A 140 11.87 -15.73 -2.05
N ALA A 141 10.87 -15.10 -1.42
CA ALA A 141 9.46 -15.36 -1.75
C ALA A 141 9.14 -15.08 -3.23
N ARG A 142 9.79 -14.09 -3.85
CA ARG A 142 9.64 -13.82 -5.28
C ARG A 142 10.29 -14.89 -6.17
N ILE A 143 11.47 -15.39 -5.78
CA ILE A 143 12.13 -16.50 -6.48
C ILE A 143 11.23 -17.74 -6.44
N ASP A 144 10.75 -18.10 -5.24
CA ASP A 144 9.88 -19.26 -5.02
C ASP A 144 8.57 -19.09 -5.82
N GLY A 145 8.02 -17.87 -5.88
CA GLY A 145 6.82 -17.55 -6.68
C GLY A 145 6.98 -17.73 -8.20
N LEU A 146 8.21 -17.78 -8.71
CA LEU A 146 8.48 -18.02 -10.13
C LEU A 146 8.54 -19.52 -10.50
N GLU A 147 8.62 -20.42 -9.52
CA GLU A 147 8.78 -21.87 -9.77
C GLU A 147 7.67 -22.44 -10.66
N ALA A 148 6.43 -22.02 -10.46
CA ALA A 148 5.29 -22.45 -11.27
C ALA A 148 5.44 -22.09 -12.76
N LEU A 149 6.15 -20.99 -13.07
CA LEU A 149 6.41 -20.58 -14.45
C LEU A 149 7.52 -21.40 -15.12
N TYR A 150 8.35 -22.10 -14.34
CA TYR A 150 9.42 -22.94 -14.88
C TYR A 150 8.91 -24.25 -15.45
N ALA A 151 7.82 -24.79 -14.87
CA ALA A 151 7.18 -26.03 -15.32
C ALA A 151 6.11 -25.82 -16.41
N ARG A 152 5.79 -24.56 -16.74
CA ARG A 152 4.78 -24.22 -17.76
C ARG A 152 5.24 -24.68 -19.15
N ASP A 153 4.33 -25.25 -19.94
CA ASP A 153 4.57 -25.46 -21.37
C ASP A 153 4.53 -24.10 -22.09
N TRP A 154 5.68 -23.68 -22.61
CA TRP A 154 5.84 -22.37 -23.27
C TRP A 154 5.72 -22.44 -24.78
N GLN A 155 5.64 -23.64 -25.38
CA GLN A 155 5.46 -23.80 -26.82
C GLN A 155 6.45 -22.95 -27.63
N GLU A 156 6.00 -22.17 -28.61
CA GLU A 156 6.89 -21.31 -29.41
C GLU A 156 7.55 -20.16 -28.62
N PHE A 157 7.04 -19.86 -27.41
CA PHE A 157 7.62 -18.88 -26.50
C PHE A 157 8.76 -19.45 -25.64
N ALA A 158 9.06 -20.76 -25.73
CA ALA A 158 10.05 -21.42 -24.86
C ALA A 158 11.41 -20.70 -24.81
N LYS A 159 11.92 -20.25 -25.96
CA LYS A 159 13.19 -19.51 -26.02
C LYS A 159 13.10 -18.14 -25.32
N ARG A 160 12.00 -17.40 -25.51
CA ARG A 160 11.77 -16.11 -24.84
C ARG A 160 11.62 -16.29 -23.34
N ALA A 161 10.87 -17.31 -22.93
CA ALA A 161 10.67 -17.65 -21.52
C ALA A 161 11.97 -18.08 -20.84
N GLN A 162 12.79 -18.88 -21.50
CA GLN A 162 14.12 -19.24 -20.99
C GLN A 162 14.99 -18.00 -20.77
N LEU A 163 15.09 -17.11 -21.76
CA LEU A 163 15.87 -15.88 -21.62
C LEU A 163 15.36 -14.97 -20.49
N ALA A 164 14.04 -14.80 -20.39
CA ALA A 164 13.43 -14.00 -19.33
C ALA A 164 13.66 -14.62 -17.94
N ARG A 165 13.51 -15.95 -17.83
CA ARG A 165 13.81 -16.70 -16.61
C ARG A 165 15.26 -16.52 -16.19
N ASP A 166 16.20 -16.76 -17.10
CA ASP A 166 17.62 -16.77 -16.78
C ASP A 166 18.07 -15.35 -16.35
N ALA A 167 17.53 -14.31 -17.00
CA ALA A 167 17.74 -12.92 -16.61
C ALA A 167 17.16 -12.60 -15.22
N ALA A 168 15.89 -12.97 -14.98
CA ALA A 168 15.24 -12.73 -13.69
C ALA A 168 15.90 -13.50 -12.55
N HIS A 169 16.27 -14.77 -12.77
CA HIS A 169 16.95 -15.60 -11.79
C HIS A 169 18.31 -15.01 -11.40
N LYS A 170 19.09 -14.55 -12.39
CA LYS A 170 20.36 -13.89 -12.13
C LYS A 170 20.17 -12.63 -11.28
N GLN A 171 19.28 -11.72 -11.71
CA GLN A 171 19.04 -10.47 -11.00
C GLN A 171 18.52 -10.70 -9.57
N LEU A 172 17.57 -11.61 -9.39
CA LEU A 172 17.04 -11.93 -8.06
C LEU A 172 18.10 -12.59 -7.16
N SER A 173 18.97 -13.43 -7.71
CA SER A 173 20.07 -14.04 -6.96
C SER A 173 21.09 -12.99 -6.50
N ASP A 174 21.44 -12.04 -7.38
CA ASP A 174 22.33 -10.92 -7.05
C ASP A 174 21.73 -10.04 -5.94
N VAL A 175 20.43 -9.72 -6.05
CA VAL A 175 19.70 -8.95 -5.02
C VAL A 175 19.62 -9.72 -3.72
N LEU A 176 19.34 -11.03 -3.73
CA LEU A 176 19.27 -11.84 -2.53
C LEU A 176 20.61 -11.85 -1.78
N ALA A 177 21.71 -12.04 -2.51
CA ALA A 177 23.05 -12.02 -1.93
C ALA A 177 23.37 -10.65 -1.32
N ALA A 178 22.99 -9.55 -1.98
CA ALA A 178 23.16 -8.20 -1.46
C ALA A 178 22.31 -7.96 -0.20
N SER A 179 21.05 -8.38 -0.20
CA SER A 179 20.14 -8.26 0.95
C SER A 179 20.65 -9.06 2.16
N GLN A 180 21.08 -10.31 1.97
CA GLN A 180 21.64 -11.14 3.04
C GLN A 180 22.91 -10.53 3.63
N LYS A 181 23.79 -10.01 2.78
CA LYS A 181 24.99 -9.31 3.22
C LYS A 181 24.61 -8.08 4.05
N TYR A 182 23.73 -7.23 3.54
CA TYR A 182 23.27 -6.02 4.24
C TYR A 182 22.65 -6.35 5.60
N GLU A 183 21.76 -7.34 5.68
CA GLU A 183 21.15 -7.79 6.93
C GLU A 183 22.19 -8.29 7.94
N SER A 184 23.18 -9.06 7.49
CA SER A 184 24.27 -9.54 8.35
C SER A 184 25.14 -8.41 8.90
N GLU A 185 25.46 -7.42 8.06
CA GLU A 185 26.22 -6.24 8.45
C GLU A 185 25.44 -5.37 9.45
N GLN A 186 24.12 -5.22 9.26
CA GLN A 186 23.27 -4.50 10.22
C GLN A 186 23.17 -5.23 11.57
N ALA A 187 23.03 -6.56 11.57
CA ALA A 187 22.99 -7.36 12.78
C ALA A 187 24.31 -7.30 13.56
N GLU A 188 25.45 -7.37 12.86
CA GLU A 188 26.77 -7.22 13.48
C GLU A 188 26.98 -5.79 14.02
N LEU A 189 26.59 -4.77 13.28
CA LEU A 189 26.67 -3.38 13.72
C LEU A 189 25.82 -3.14 14.98
N GLU A 190 24.64 -3.73 15.07
CA GLU A 190 23.80 -3.66 16.26
C GLU A 190 24.43 -4.38 17.45
N ARG A 191 25.03 -5.57 17.24
CA ARG A 191 25.77 -6.29 18.29
C ARG A 191 26.92 -5.42 18.83
N LEU A 192 27.75 -4.86 17.94
CA LEU A 192 28.87 -4.00 18.33
C LEU A 192 28.41 -2.75 19.09
N ARG A 193 27.28 -2.15 18.70
CA ARG A 193 26.69 -1.01 19.44
C ARG A 193 26.24 -1.40 20.85
N ARG A 194 25.65 -2.59 21.01
CA ARG A 194 25.24 -3.10 22.33
C ARG A 194 26.45 -3.40 23.21
N GLU A 195 27.47 -4.08 22.68
CA GLU A 195 28.72 -4.38 23.40
C GLU A 195 29.46 -3.10 23.83
N ASP A 196 29.54 -2.09 22.96
CA ASP A 196 30.16 -0.79 23.30
C ASP A 196 29.35 -0.03 24.35
N ALA A 197 28.01 -0.05 24.26
CA ALA A 197 27.14 0.57 25.26
C ALA A 197 27.29 -0.11 26.64
N GLU A 198 27.34 -1.44 26.67
CA GLU A 198 27.58 -2.21 27.91
C GLU A 198 28.97 -1.96 28.48
N ARG A 199 30.02 -1.92 27.66
CA ARG A 199 31.37 -1.60 28.11
C ARG A 199 31.43 -0.22 28.73
N LYS A 200 30.89 0.80 28.05
CA LYS A 200 30.83 2.18 28.57
C LYS A 200 30.01 2.26 29.86
N GLN A 201 28.95 1.47 29.98
CA GLN A 201 28.18 1.39 31.22
C GLN A 201 29.01 0.78 32.36
N ARG A 202 29.69 -0.35 32.12
CA ARG A 202 30.58 -0.98 33.11
C ARG A 202 31.72 -0.04 33.54
N GLU A 203 32.37 0.63 32.59
CA GLU A 203 33.42 1.60 32.88
C GLU A 203 32.90 2.76 33.74
N ARG A 204 31.71 3.27 33.45
CA ARG A 204 31.05 4.29 34.30
C ARG A 204 30.73 3.75 35.70
N ASP A 205 30.17 2.55 35.79
CA ASP A 205 29.81 1.95 37.08
C ASP A 205 31.06 1.66 37.93
N GLU A 206 32.16 1.22 37.31
CA GLU A 206 33.46 1.05 37.96
C GLU A 206 34.09 2.38 38.39
N GLN A 207 34.02 3.42 37.56
CA GLN A 207 34.46 4.77 37.93
C GLN A 207 33.67 5.29 39.13
N ILE A 208 32.33 5.18 39.11
CA ILE A 208 31.46 5.58 40.22
C ILE A 208 31.83 4.80 41.49
N LYS A 209 32.06 3.48 41.38
CA LYS A 209 32.44 2.64 42.52
C LYS A 209 33.82 3.03 43.07
N SER A 210 34.79 3.28 42.19
CA SER A 210 36.15 3.71 42.57
C SER A 210 36.13 5.10 43.21
N GLU A 211 35.38 6.06 42.65
CA GLU A 211 35.20 7.40 43.20
C GLU A 211 34.49 7.35 44.57
N ALA A 212 33.45 6.53 44.71
CA ALA A 212 32.77 6.33 45.99
C ALA A 212 33.70 5.72 47.03
N ALA A 213 34.50 4.71 46.66
CA ALA A 213 35.49 4.09 47.55
C ALA A 213 36.60 5.08 47.95
N ALA A 214 37.13 5.86 46.99
CA ALA A 214 38.13 6.88 47.24
C ALA A 214 37.60 7.98 48.16
N LYS A 215 36.36 8.46 47.92
CA LYS A 215 35.69 9.44 48.76
C LYS A 215 35.43 8.92 50.17
N ALA A 216 34.99 7.66 50.30
CA ALA A 216 34.81 7.02 51.61
C ALA A 216 36.13 6.90 52.36
N LYS A 217 37.21 6.46 51.70
CA LYS A 217 38.56 6.40 52.29
C LYS A 217 39.06 7.77 52.72
N ALA A 218 38.92 8.79 51.86
CA ALA A 218 39.31 10.17 52.17
C ALA A 218 38.52 10.75 53.35
N SER A 219 37.21 10.46 53.43
CA SER A 219 36.38 10.86 54.59
C SER A 219 36.85 10.18 55.87
N ALA A 220 37.11 8.87 55.83
CA ALA A 220 37.59 8.12 56.99
C ALA A 220 38.99 8.57 57.45
N GLU A 221 39.90 8.88 56.52
CA GLU A 221 41.22 9.44 56.84
C GLU A 221 41.12 10.85 57.43
N ALA A 222 40.23 11.70 56.89
CA ALA A 222 39.98 13.03 57.44
C ALA A 222 39.36 12.97 58.85
N GLU A 223 38.39 12.08 59.07
CA GLU A 223 37.79 11.84 60.40
C GLU A 223 38.83 11.29 61.39
N ALA A 224 39.67 10.32 60.97
CA ALA A 224 40.74 9.79 61.80
C ALA A 224 41.78 10.86 62.16
N LYS A 225 42.17 11.71 61.20
CA LYS A 225 43.09 12.82 61.45
C LYS A 225 42.48 13.85 62.38
N ALA A 226 41.21 14.23 62.18
CA ALA A 226 40.49 15.14 63.07
C ALA A 226 40.37 14.57 64.49
N ALA A 227 40.11 13.27 64.64
CA ALA A 227 40.09 12.59 65.93
C ALA A 227 41.47 12.56 66.60
N ALA A 228 42.53 12.28 65.84
CA ALA A 228 43.91 12.30 66.34
C ALA A 228 44.35 13.71 66.77
N GLU A 229 44.01 14.75 66.01
CA GLU A 229 44.27 16.14 66.36
C GLU A 229 43.48 16.56 67.61
N ALA A 230 42.20 16.19 67.71
CA ALA A 230 41.38 16.45 68.89
C ALA A 230 41.95 15.75 70.15
N GLU A 231 42.43 14.52 70.01
CA GLU A 231 43.08 13.78 71.10
C GLU A 231 44.42 14.41 71.47
N ALA A 232 45.25 14.81 70.51
CA ALA A 232 46.51 15.50 70.77
C ALA A 232 46.30 16.83 71.50
N VAL A 233 45.27 17.61 71.13
CA VAL A 233 44.88 18.82 71.86
C VAL A 233 44.43 18.49 73.27
N ARG A 234 43.66 17.41 73.47
CA ARG A 234 43.23 16.96 74.80
C ARG A 234 44.42 16.56 75.67
N VAL A 235 45.33 15.75 75.16
CA VAL A 235 46.56 15.33 75.86
C VAL A 235 47.41 16.54 76.23
N LYS A 236 47.60 17.49 75.30
CA LYS A 236 48.35 18.72 75.57
C LYS A 236 47.71 19.56 76.68
N ARG A 237 46.38 19.70 76.68
CA ARG A 237 45.65 20.41 77.75
C ARG A 237 45.78 19.72 79.10
N VAL A 238 45.76 18.39 79.14
CA VAL A 238 45.97 17.63 80.38
C VAL A 238 47.40 17.83 80.89
N ALA A 239 48.40 17.71 80.02
CA ALA A 239 49.80 17.92 80.39
C ALA A 239 50.10 19.37 80.82
N GLU A 240 49.50 20.37 80.16
CA GLU A 240 49.59 21.78 80.57
C GLU A 240 48.94 22.02 81.93
N ALA A 241 47.80 21.37 82.22
CA ALA A 241 47.14 21.44 83.52
C ALA A 241 47.95 20.75 84.63
N GLU A 242 48.59 19.61 84.34
CA GLU A 242 49.50 18.91 85.26
C GLU A 242 50.75 19.74 85.53
N ALA A 243 51.42 20.24 84.49
CA ALA A 243 52.60 21.09 84.65
C ALA A 243 52.30 22.41 85.39
N ALA A 244 51.09 22.96 85.24
CA ALA A 244 50.63 24.11 86.02
C ALA A 244 50.45 23.75 87.50
N ARG A 245 49.90 22.56 87.81
CA ARG A 245 49.78 22.06 89.19
C ARG A 245 51.15 21.79 89.82
N ASP A 246 52.06 21.15 89.09
CA ASP A 246 53.42 20.86 89.56
C ASP A 246 54.21 22.15 89.84
N LYS A 247 54.07 23.17 88.99
CA LYS A 247 54.64 24.50 89.24
C LYS A 247 54.05 25.15 90.47
N GLU A 248 52.74 25.09 90.65
CA GLU A 248 52.07 25.64 91.83
C GLU A 248 52.52 24.93 93.12
N GLU A 249 52.77 23.61 93.06
CA GLU A 249 53.28 22.82 94.18
C GLU A 249 54.75 23.11 94.48
N LEU A 250 55.59 23.26 93.45
CA LEU A 250 56.98 23.69 93.60
C LEU A 250 57.10 25.11 94.15
N GLU A 251 56.28 26.05 93.69
CA GLU A 251 56.24 27.42 94.22
C GLU A 251 55.81 27.41 95.69
N LYS A 252 54.83 26.60 96.08
CA LYS A 252 54.45 26.42 97.49
C LYS A 252 55.59 25.83 98.32
N ALA A 253 56.29 24.82 97.81
CA ALA A 253 57.44 24.20 98.48
C ALA A 253 58.64 25.16 98.60
N GLU A 254 58.87 26.00 97.60
CA GLU A 254 59.94 27.00 97.61
C GLU A 254 59.61 28.16 98.56
N GLN A 255 58.36 28.61 98.60
CA GLN A 255 57.88 29.56 99.62
C GLN A 255 58.05 29.00 101.03
N GLU A 256 57.78 27.70 101.24
CA GLU A 256 57.98 27.03 102.53
C GLU A 256 59.46 26.92 102.90
N ARG A 257 60.34 26.57 101.95
CA ARG A 257 61.80 26.59 102.15
C ARG A 257 62.32 27.99 102.48
N GLN A 258 61.87 29.02 101.79
CA GLN A 258 62.25 30.40 102.08
C GLN A 258 61.76 30.83 103.48
N ARG A 259 60.58 30.38 103.90
CA ARG A 259 60.06 30.62 105.26
C ARG A 259 60.97 29.97 106.32
N LEU A 260 61.32 28.70 106.13
CA LEU A 260 62.22 27.95 107.01
C LEU A 260 63.64 28.55 107.04
N GLN A 261 64.13 29.07 105.91
CA GLN A 261 65.45 29.70 105.85
C GLN A 261 65.47 31.06 106.54
N ARG A 262 64.42 31.87 106.40
CA ARG A 262 64.26 33.11 107.19
C ARG A 262 64.14 32.84 108.69
N GLU A 263 63.49 31.75 109.10
CA GLU A 263 63.48 31.31 110.51
C GLU A 263 64.87 30.92 111.01
N LYS A 264 65.66 30.19 110.21
CA LYS A 264 67.05 29.85 110.57
C LYS A 264 67.95 31.09 110.66
N GLU A 265 67.86 32.01 109.71
CA GLU A 265 68.63 33.26 109.74
C GLU A 265 68.21 34.18 110.90
N ALA A 266 66.94 34.17 111.30
CA ALA A 266 66.47 34.85 112.51
C ALA A 266 67.05 34.21 113.78
N ALA A 267 67.08 32.87 113.86
CA ALA A 267 67.68 32.15 114.97
C ALA A 267 69.20 32.36 115.08
N GLU A 268 69.93 32.39 113.96
CA GLU A 268 71.37 32.70 113.94
C GLU A 268 71.66 34.16 114.33
N LYS A 269 70.79 35.11 113.96
CA LYS A 269 70.89 36.50 114.45
C LYS A 269 70.61 36.62 115.94
N GLU A 270 69.67 35.85 116.49
CA GLU A 270 69.43 35.81 117.95
C GLU A 270 70.63 35.25 118.72
N ILE A 271 71.29 34.22 118.18
CA ILE A 271 72.52 33.65 118.77
C ILE A 271 73.67 34.67 118.68
N ALA A 272 73.84 35.37 117.56
CA ALA A 272 74.85 36.40 117.40
C ALA A 272 74.61 37.65 118.28
N GLU A 273 73.36 38.05 118.49
CA GLU A 273 73.00 39.14 119.41
C GLU A 273 73.17 38.75 120.90
N ALA A 274 72.93 37.48 121.24
CA ALA A 274 73.22 36.94 122.57
C ALA A 274 74.74 36.91 122.85
N GLU A 275 75.58 36.54 121.88
CA GLU A 275 77.04 36.56 122.00
C GLU A 275 77.61 38.00 122.07
N ALA A 276 77.01 38.96 121.36
CA ALA A 276 77.37 40.37 121.46
C ALA A 276 77.04 40.98 122.85
N ARG A 277 75.92 40.57 123.47
CA ARG A 277 75.55 40.98 124.84
C ARG A 277 76.47 40.41 125.92
N VAL A 278 77.06 39.23 125.71
CA VAL A 278 78.03 38.63 126.64
C VAL A 278 79.40 39.33 126.57
N ARG A 279 79.80 39.84 125.40
CA ARG A 279 81.03 40.64 125.24
C ARG A 279 80.95 42.03 125.89
N GLN A 280 79.79 42.68 125.90
CA GLN A 280 79.62 44.01 126.51
C GLN A 280 79.73 44.04 128.05
N LYS A 281 79.61 42.90 128.74
CA LYS A 281 79.76 42.81 130.21
C LYS A 281 81.19 42.55 130.69
N ARG A 282 82.17 42.31 129.80
CA ARG A 282 83.53 41.87 130.17
C ARG A 282 84.63 42.93 129.98
N THR A 283 84.28 44.15 129.59
CA THR A 283 85.21 45.31 129.48
C THR A 283 84.80 46.51 130.35
N GLY A 284 84.04 46.27 131.42
CA GLY A 284 83.75 47.25 132.49
C GLY A 284 84.67 47.14 133.71
N SER A 285 85.90 46.65 133.55
CA SER A 285 86.89 46.58 134.63
C SER A 285 88.29 46.86 134.08
N LEU A 286 88.55 48.15 133.80
CA LEU A 286 89.82 48.89 133.92
C LEU A 286 89.66 50.25 133.22
N LEU A 287 88.98 51.15 133.95
CA LEU A 287 88.94 52.62 133.97
C LEU A 287 87.52 53.12 134.20
#